data_AF-A0A4Q2W360-F1
#
_entry.id   AF-A0A4Q2W360-F1
#
_cell.length_a   1.000
_cell.length_b   1.000
_cell.length_c   1.000
_cell.angle_alpha   90.00
_cell.angle_beta   90.00
_cell.angle_gamma   90.00
#
_symmetry.space_group_name_H-M   'P 1'
#
loop_
_entity.id
_entity.type
_entity.pdbx_description
1 polymer ?
#
loop_
_entity_poly.entity_id
_entity_poly.type
_entity_poly.pdbx_seq_one_letter_code
_entity_poly.pdbx_strand_id
1 'polypeptide(L)'
;MGSSKLLLKLPSLFIKLEDGTPVAWAFLAVDGSLCSVHCEEPFRRRGLAKTVSAKLLHTKTSSFGNDNFAAADVAPDNTSSQEMCKSLNGSVHWAGSW
;
A
#
# COMPACT_ATOMS: atom_id res chain seq x y z
N MET A 1 -0.81 -1.18 23.69
CA MET A 1 -1.41 -0.15 22.80
C MET A 1 -1.93 -0.89 21.57
N GLY A 2 -3.25 -1.04 21.40
CA GLY A 2 -3.81 -1.95 20.39
C GLY A 2 -3.57 -1.49 18.95
N SER A 3 -3.17 -2.41 18.07
CA SER A 3 -2.87 -2.20 16.64
C SER A 3 -3.93 -1.37 15.88
N SER A 4 -5.20 -1.49 16.25
CA SER A 4 -6.32 -0.79 15.57
C SER A 4 -6.27 0.73 15.65
N LYS A 5 -5.79 1.32 16.77
CA LYS A 5 -5.72 2.79 16.92
C LYS A 5 -4.63 3.42 16.08
N LEU A 6 -3.59 2.67 15.71
CA LEU A 6 -2.48 3.18 14.91
C LEU A 6 -2.90 3.33 13.45
N LEU A 7 -3.48 2.27 12.86
CA LEU A 7 -3.91 2.27 11.47
C LEU A 7 -4.88 3.40 11.15
N LEU A 8 -5.79 3.73 12.08
CA LEU A 8 -6.74 4.84 11.92
C LEU A 8 -6.07 6.23 11.81
N LYS A 9 -4.79 6.37 12.20
CA LYS A 9 -4.04 7.64 12.12
C LYS A 9 -3.09 7.70 10.94
N LEU A 10 -2.78 6.57 10.32
CA LEU A 10 -1.87 6.52 9.19
C LEU A 10 -2.56 7.06 7.93
N PRO A 11 -1.83 7.79 7.05
CA PRO A 11 -2.35 8.14 5.75
C PRO A 11 -2.82 6.89 5.01
N SER A 12 -4.07 6.89 4.56
CA SER A 12 -4.70 5.71 3.98
C SER A 12 -5.75 6.07 2.95
N LEU A 13 -6.03 5.12 2.06
CA LEU A 13 -7.13 5.19 1.11
C LEU A 13 -7.83 3.84 1.03
N PHE A 14 -9.13 3.90 0.77
CA PHE A 14 -10.01 2.74 0.65
C PHE A 14 -10.82 2.84 -0.64
N ILE A 15 -10.94 1.73 -1.34
CA ILE A 15 -11.98 1.50 -2.34
C ILE A 15 -13.09 0.74 -1.62
N LYS A 16 -14.32 1.27 -1.72
CA LYS A 16 -15.49 0.75 -1.02
C LYS A 16 -16.60 0.44 -2.01
N LEU A 17 -17.44 -0.52 -1.67
CA LEU A 17 -18.74 -0.72 -2.32
C LEU A 17 -19.70 0.43 -1.96
N GLU A 18 -20.84 0.48 -2.64
CA GLU A 18 -21.87 1.50 -2.40
C GLU A 18 -22.39 1.48 -0.95
N ASP A 19 -22.44 0.30 -0.33
CA ASP A 19 -22.83 0.12 1.07
C ASP A 19 -21.74 0.55 2.09
N GLY A 20 -20.58 1.01 1.61
CA GLY A 20 -19.46 1.45 2.43
C GLY A 20 -18.46 0.35 2.82
N THR A 21 -18.69 -0.91 2.44
CA THR A 21 -17.78 -2.03 2.72
C THR A 21 -16.45 -1.84 1.99
N PRO A 22 -15.29 -1.81 2.69
CA PRO A 22 -13.99 -1.72 2.03
C PRO A 22 -13.62 -3.02 1.33
N VAL A 23 -13.17 -2.91 0.07
CA VAL A 23 -12.77 -4.07 -0.75
C VAL A 23 -11.30 -4.01 -1.20
N ALA A 24 -10.67 -2.85 -1.12
CA ALA A 24 -9.23 -2.69 -1.28
C ALA A 24 -8.73 -1.47 -0.51
N TRP A 25 -7.51 -1.52 0.01
CA TRP A 25 -6.92 -0.43 0.76
C TRP A 25 -5.38 -0.46 0.74
N ALA A 26 -4.80 0.66 1.14
CA ALA A 26 -3.37 0.82 1.36
C ALA A 26 -3.13 1.89 2.43
N PHE A 27 -1.97 1.81 3.10
CA PHE A 27 -1.52 2.75 4.11
C PHE A 27 -0.09 3.23 3.82
N LEU A 28 0.27 4.39 4.35
CA LEU A 28 1.67 4.79 4.52
C LEU A 28 2.06 4.59 5.99
N ALA A 29 3.15 3.89 6.24
CA ALA A 29 3.73 3.76 7.58
C ALA A 29 4.32 5.10 8.05
N VAL A 30 4.82 5.12 9.28
CA VAL A 30 5.35 6.33 9.94
C VAL A 30 6.56 6.93 9.23
N ASP A 31 7.28 6.13 8.44
CA ASP A 31 8.42 6.52 7.62
C ASP A 31 8.03 6.86 6.16
N GLY A 32 6.74 6.82 5.84
CA GLY A 32 6.22 7.08 4.49
C GLY A 32 6.24 5.86 3.57
N SER A 33 6.69 4.69 4.03
CA SER A 33 6.65 3.46 3.24
C SER A 33 5.23 2.94 3.02
N LEU A 34 4.95 2.40 1.84
CA LEU A 34 3.69 1.75 1.50
C LEU A 34 3.57 0.44 2.30
N CYS A 35 2.50 0.32 3.09
CA CYS A 35 2.27 -0.84 3.94
C CYS A 35 0.79 -1.26 3.96
N SER A 36 0.54 -2.48 4.46
CA SER A 36 -0.81 -3.02 4.66
C SER A 36 -1.70 -2.89 3.40
N VAL A 37 -1.13 -3.17 2.22
CA VAL A 37 -1.87 -3.19 0.95
C VAL A 37 -2.67 -4.47 0.87
N HIS A 38 -3.97 -4.34 0.59
CA HIS A 38 -4.85 -5.51 0.47
C HIS A 38 -5.94 -5.30 -0.57
N CYS A 39 -6.41 -6.41 -1.10
CA CYS A 39 -7.62 -6.48 -1.93
C CYS A 39 -8.35 -7.79 -1.58
N GLU A 40 -9.64 -7.66 -1.29
CA GLU A 40 -10.52 -8.77 -0.98
C GLU A 40 -10.57 -9.75 -2.15
N GLU A 41 -10.55 -11.05 -1.84
CA GLU A 41 -10.38 -12.12 -2.83
C GLU A 41 -11.35 -12.05 -4.03
N PRO A 42 -12.66 -11.80 -3.83
CA PRO A 42 -13.61 -11.67 -4.95
C PRO A 42 -13.31 -10.49 -5.89
N PHE A 43 -12.53 -9.52 -5.44
CA PHE A 43 -12.21 -8.28 -6.14
C PHE A 43 -10.77 -8.21 -6.68
N ARG A 44 -9.97 -9.27 -6.45
CA ARG A 44 -8.59 -9.37 -6.97
C ARG A 44 -8.56 -9.45 -8.50
N ARG A 45 -7.36 -9.25 -9.06
CA ARG A 45 -7.08 -9.27 -10.52
C ARG A 45 -7.82 -8.20 -11.33
N ARG A 46 -8.38 -7.19 -10.67
CA ARG A 46 -9.04 -6.01 -11.27
C ARG A 46 -8.20 -4.73 -11.18
N GLY A 47 -6.95 -4.83 -10.73
CA GLY A 47 -6.04 -3.69 -10.55
C GLY A 47 -6.30 -2.83 -9.31
N LEU A 48 -7.27 -3.16 -8.44
CA LEU A 48 -7.67 -2.32 -7.31
C LEU A 48 -6.52 -1.99 -6.33
N ALA A 49 -5.70 -3.00 -5.97
CA ALA A 49 -4.54 -2.80 -5.09
C ALA A 49 -3.52 -1.82 -5.69
N LYS A 50 -3.27 -1.91 -7.00
CA LYS A 50 -2.41 -0.97 -7.72
C LYS A 50 -3.02 0.44 -7.71
N THR A 51 -4.30 0.55 -8.07
CA THR A 51 -5.01 1.84 -8.16
C THR A 51 -5.02 2.59 -6.82
N VAL A 52 -5.37 1.90 -5.73
CA VAL A 52 -5.41 2.53 -4.40
C VAL A 52 -4.00 2.94 -3.94
N SER A 53 -2.99 2.10 -4.20
CA SER A 53 -1.59 2.40 -3.84
C SER A 53 -1.04 3.57 -4.66
N ALA A 54 -1.23 3.59 -5.98
CA ALA A 54 -0.79 4.68 -6.85
C ALA A 54 -1.40 6.03 -6.43
N LYS A 55 -2.72 6.05 -6.14
CA LYS A 55 -3.39 7.26 -5.67
C LYS A 55 -2.88 7.70 -4.30
N LEU A 56 -2.66 6.75 -3.39
CA LEU A 56 -2.15 7.05 -2.06
C LEU A 56 -0.76 7.67 -2.15
N LEU A 57 0.14 7.04 -2.88
CA LEU A 57 1.49 7.53 -3.11
C LEU A 57 1.46 8.94 -3.70
N HIS A 58 0.75 9.15 -4.81
CA HIS A 58 0.68 10.46 -5.47
C HIS A 58 0.11 11.59 -4.58
N THR A 59 -0.77 11.26 -3.63
CA THR A 59 -1.50 12.30 -2.86
C THR A 59 -1.00 12.50 -1.44
N LYS A 60 -0.18 11.60 -0.89
CA LYS A 60 0.18 11.59 0.53
C LYS A 60 1.69 11.48 0.83
N THR A 61 2.55 11.14 -0.14
CA THR A 61 4.00 11.00 0.13
C THR A 61 4.72 12.33 0.32
N SER A 62 4.20 13.43 -0.24
CA SER A 62 4.80 14.77 -0.09
C SER A 62 4.92 15.26 1.36
N SER A 63 4.19 14.63 2.29
CA SER A 63 4.30 14.91 3.73
C SER A 63 5.52 14.26 4.39
N PHE A 64 6.21 13.35 3.69
CA PHE A 64 7.35 12.57 4.18
C PHE A 64 8.68 12.95 3.49
N GLY A 65 8.61 13.57 2.31
CA GLY A 65 9.77 13.99 1.54
C GLY A 65 9.39 14.62 0.20
N ASN A 66 10.34 15.29 -0.45
CA ASN A 66 10.16 15.98 -1.73
C ASN A 66 10.86 15.29 -2.91
N ASP A 67 11.43 14.11 -2.69
CA ASP A 67 12.19 13.35 -3.69
C ASP A 67 11.31 12.43 -4.56
N ASN A 68 10.00 12.36 -4.26
CA ASN A 68 9.00 11.53 -4.92
C ASN A 68 9.30 10.02 -4.88
N PHE A 69 10.15 9.58 -3.95
CA PHE A 69 10.39 8.16 -3.72
C PHE A 69 9.48 7.60 -2.63
N ALA A 70 9.19 6.32 -2.72
CA ALA A 70 8.51 5.55 -1.70
C ALA A 70 9.08 4.14 -1.64
N ALA A 71 8.98 3.53 -0.47
CA ALA A 71 9.49 2.20 -0.18
C ALA A 71 8.35 1.23 0.15
N ALA A 72 8.57 -0.06 -0.04
CA ALA A 72 7.71 -1.11 0.49
C ALA A 72 8.58 -2.35 0.75
N ASP A 73 8.42 -2.97 1.92
CA ASP A 73 8.99 -4.28 2.18
C ASP A 73 8.01 -5.37 1.77
N VAL A 74 8.47 -6.30 0.93
CA VAL A 74 7.66 -7.39 0.40
C VAL A 74 8.37 -8.70 0.66
N ALA A 75 7.66 -9.67 1.23
CA ALA A 75 8.20 -11.00 1.47
C ALA A 75 8.70 -11.66 0.15
N PRO A 76 9.84 -12.39 0.17
CA PRO A 76 10.40 -13.00 -1.03
C PRO A 76 9.46 -14.01 -1.74
N ASP A 77 8.58 -14.64 -0.99
CA ASP A 77 7.58 -15.61 -1.47
C ASP A 77 6.24 -14.95 -1.86
N ASN A 78 6.05 -13.65 -1.58
CA ASN A 78 4.84 -12.91 -1.95
C ASN A 78 4.95 -12.35 -3.38
N THR A 79 4.91 -13.25 -4.36
CA THR A 79 5.00 -12.89 -5.79
C THR A 79 3.91 -11.89 -6.20
N SER A 80 2.70 -11.99 -5.65
CA SER A 80 1.60 -11.07 -6.00
C SER A 80 1.91 -9.62 -5.62
N SER A 81 2.45 -9.39 -4.42
CA SER A 81 2.82 -8.04 -3.99
C SER A 81 4.06 -7.54 -4.74
N GLN A 82 5.01 -8.41 -5.06
CA GLN A 82 6.17 -8.03 -5.88
C GLN A 82 5.74 -7.54 -7.26
N GLU A 83 4.89 -8.28 -7.96
CA GLU A 83 4.37 -7.88 -9.28
C GLU A 83 3.52 -6.61 -9.20
N MET A 84 2.78 -6.42 -8.10
CA MET A 84 2.05 -5.18 -7.84
C MET A 84 3.00 -3.99 -7.71
N CYS A 85 4.06 -4.09 -6.89
CA CYS A 85 5.07 -3.05 -6.74
C CYS A 85 5.80 -2.76 -8.06
N LYS A 86 6.19 -3.79 -8.83
CA LYS A 86 6.78 -3.61 -10.17
C LYS A 86 5.84 -2.87 -11.12
N SER A 87 4.54 -3.16 -11.05
CA SER A 87 3.52 -2.46 -11.86
C SER A 87 3.35 -0.99 -11.49
N LEU A 88 3.82 -0.57 -10.30
CA LEU A 88 3.92 0.82 -9.85
C LEU A 88 5.27 1.46 -10.20
N ASN A 89 6.03 0.87 -11.11
CA ASN A 89 7.40 1.27 -11.46
C ASN A 89 8.41 1.07 -10.32
N GLY A 90 8.10 0.24 -9.31
CA GLY A 90 9.03 -0.14 -8.26
C GLY A 90 10.10 -1.12 -8.73
N SER A 91 11.29 -1.01 -8.13
CA SER A 91 12.42 -1.92 -8.31
C SER A 91 12.95 -2.40 -6.96
N VAL A 92 13.64 -3.54 -6.96
CA VAL A 92 14.29 -4.07 -5.74
C VAL A 92 15.58 -3.29 -5.49
N HIS A 93 15.70 -2.70 -4.30
CA HIS A 93 16.88 -1.90 -3.89
C HIS A 93 17.61 -2.48 -2.67
N TRP A 94 16.93 -3.27 -1.84
CA TRP A 94 17.51 -3.92 -0.66
C TRP A 94 16.87 -5.28 -0.41
N ALA A 95 17.54 -6.08 0.40
CA ALA A 95 17.02 -7.30 0.99
C ALA A 95 17.36 -7.27 2.49
N GLY A 96 16.40 -7.64 3.33
CA GLY A 96 16.52 -7.66 4.77
C GLY A 96 15.82 -8.88 5.37
N SER A 97 16.05 -9.11 6.65
CA SER A 97 15.38 -10.16 7.45
C SER A 97 14.78 -9.53 8.71
N TRP A 98 13.66 -10.09 9.15
CA TRP A 98 12.89 -9.68 10.33
C TRP A 98 12.56 -10.89 11.20
#